data_AF-A0A4V1LYB8-F1
#
_entry.id   AF-A0A4V1LYB8-F1
#
_cell.length_a   1.000
_cell.length_b   1.000
_cell.length_c   1.000
_cell.angle_alpha   90.00
_cell.angle_beta   90.00
_cell.angle_gamma   90.00
#
_symmetry.space_group_name_H-M   'P 1'
#
loop_
_entity.id
_entity.type
_entity.pdbx_description
1 polymer ?
#
loop_
_entity_poly.entity_id
_entity_poly.type
_entity_poly.pdbx_seq_one_letter_code
_entity_poly.pdbx_strand_id
1 'polypeptide(L)'
;MSNTNDGVILYYDLLDDKKHITVKDYNDLVTKKNKYKLADFIYNRLYSRYIKPFEYDEDTYKKEYKNSFSMMASFCLLIETLQSFKQGLKNTNNQSRKTFENFFKDNDIFQEFKNQGKKIYYKIRCGILHQGETTGGWILRRNLKEGKNEPSNFKKKIINADEFM
;
A
#
# COMPACT_ATOMS: atom_id res chain seq x y z
N MET A 1 4.37 -17.90 -34.38
CA MET A 1 3.94 -18.79 -33.29
C MET A 1 3.42 -17.92 -32.15
N SER A 2 2.11 -17.93 -31.92
CA SER A 2 1.46 -17.20 -30.83
C SER A 2 1.88 -17.84 -29.51
N ASN A 3 2.63 -17.11 -28.69
CA ASN A 3 2.97 -17.55 -27.34
C ASN A 3 1.69 -17.55 -26.48
N THR A 4 1.00 -18.68 -26.41
CA THR A 4 -0.14 -18.95 -25.52
C THR A 4 0.32 -19.26 -24.11
N ASN A 5 1.30 -18.50 -23.60
CA ASN A 5 1.43 -18.41 -22.15
C ASN A 5 0.24 -17.60 -21.68
N ASP A 6 -0.90 -18.27 -21.53
CA ASP A 6 -2.10 -17.77 -20.86
C ASP A 6 -1.73 -17.62 -19.39
N GLY A 7 -0.92 -16.61 -19.09
CA GLY A 7 -0.39 -16.34 -17.77
C GLY A 7 -1.56 -16.27 -16.80
N VAL A 8 -1.63 -17.26 -15.91
CA VAL A 8 -2.68 -17.31 -14.91
C VAL A 8 -2.29 -16.36 -13.78
N ILE A 9 -3.12 -15.36 -13.56
CA ILE A 9 -2.98 -14.45 -12.43
C ILE A 9 -3.87 -14.97 -11.31
N LEU A 10 -3.24 -15.36 -10.20
CA LEU A 10 -3.92 -15.87 -9.01
C LEU A 10 -4.12 -14.77 -7.98
N TYR A 11 -5.31 -14.71 -7.40
CA TYR A 11 -5.61 -13.92 -6.20
C TYR A 11 -6.74 -14.60 -5.42
N TYR A 12 -6.91 -14.22 -4.16
CA TYR A 12 -8.04 -14.61 -3.33
C TYR A 12 -8.98 -13.41 -3.21
N ASP A 13 -10.28 -13.63 -3.30
CA ASP A 13 -11.26 -12.58 -3.01
C ASP A 13 -11.43 -12.38 -1.50
N LEU A 14 -12.33 -11.50 -1.11
CA LEU A 14 -12.63 -11.23 0.30
C LEU A 14 -13.27 -12.40 1.05
N LEU A 15 -13.72 -13.44 0.35
CA LEU A 15 -14.26 -14.67 0.93
C LEU A 15 -13.22 -15.80 0.97
N ASP A 16 -11.96 -15.49 0.64
CA ASP A 16 -10.87 -16.45 0.51
C ASP A 16 -11.09 -17.53 -0.55
N ASP A 17 -11.92 -17.23 -1.54
CA ASP A 17 -12.04 -18.04 -2.73
C ASP A 17 -10.90 -17.73 -3.69
N LYS A 18 -10.19 -18.79 -4.09
CA LYS A 18 -9.16 -18.70 -5.11
C LYS A 18 -9.78 -18.32 -6.45
N LYS A 19 -9.38 -17.18 -7.00
CA LYS A 19 -9.77 -16.72 -8.34
C LYS A 19 -8.62 -16.92 -9.34
N HIS A 20 -9.03 -17.27 -10.55
CA HIS A 20 -8.17 -17.45 -11.70
C HIS A 20 -8.60 -16.45 -12.78
N ILE A 21 -7.68 -15.60 -13.21
CA ILE A 21 -7.88 -14.72 -14.37
C ILE A 21 -6.70 -14.88 -15.31
N THR A 22 -6.97 -15.14 -16.59
CA THR A 22 -5.95 -15.22 -17.62
C THR A 22 -5.63 -13.82 -18.17
N VAL A 23 -4.52 -13.69 -18.89
CA VAL A 23 -4.20 -12.47 -19.66
C VAL A 23 -5.33 -12.15 -20.66
N LYS A 24 -5.93 -13.18 -21.27
CA LYS A 24 -7.07 -13.01 -22.18
C LYS A 24 -8.27 -12.40 -21.46
N ASP A 25 -8.66 -12.95 -20.31
CA ASP A 25 -9.78 -12.42 -19.52
C ASP A 25 -9.54 -10.96 -19.13
N TYR A 26 -8.32 -10.62 -18.69
CA TYR A 26 -7.96 -9.23 -18.38
C TYR A 26 -8.11 -8.31 -19.59
N ASN A 27 -7.58 -8.71 -20.76
CA ASN A 27 -7.69 -7.92 -21.99
C ASN A 27 -9.15 -7.74 -22.42
N ASP A 28 -9.99 -8.75 -22.23
CA ASP A 28 -11.44 -8.66 -22.47
C ASP A 28 -12.10 -7.65 -21.53
N LEU A 29 -11.73 -7.63 -20.24
CA LEU A 29 -12.23 -6.63 -19.28
C LEU A 29 -11.83 -5.21 -19.68
N VAL A 30 -10.58 -5.01 -20.13
CA VAL A 30 -10.06 -3.73 -20.61
C VAL A 30 -10.82 -3.27 -21.86
N THR A 31 -10.98 -4.17 -22.84
CA THR A 31 -11.67 -3.88 -24.11
C THR A 31 -13.12 -3.50 -23.88
N LYS A 32 -13.80 -4.22 -22.98
CA LYS A 32 -15.19 -3.95 -22.56
C LYS A 32 -15.31 -2.76 -21.59
N LYS A 33 -14.18 -2.14 -21.20
CA LYS A 33 -14.10 -1.07 -20.19
C LYS A 33 -14.86 -1.41 -18.90
N ASN A 34 -14.79 -2.66 -18.46
CA ASN A 34 -15.49 -3.12 -17.26
C ASN A 34 -14.76 -2.65 -15.99
N LYS A 35 -15.00 -1.39 -15.63
CA LYS A 35 -14.32 -0.70 -14.51
C LYS A 35 -14.49 -1.43 -13.18
N TYR A 36 -15.68 -1.98 -12.90
CA TYR A 36 -15.96 -2.67 -11.65
C TYR A 36 -15.11 -3.93 -11.48
N LYS A 37 -15.09 -4.80 -12.50
CA LYS A 37 -14.26 -6.03 -12.43
C LYS A 37 -12.75 -5.71 -12.44
N LEU A 38 -12.32 -4.65 -13.13
CA LEU A 38 -10.93 -4.22 -13.09
C LEU A 38 -10.53 -3.68 -11.71
N ALA A 39 -11.39 -2.87 -11.08
CA ALA A 39 -11.17 -2.35 -9.75
C ALA A 39 -11.12 -3.49 -8.71
N ASP A 40 -12.06 -4.43 -8.78
CA ASP A 40 -12.11 -5.61 -7.90
C ASP A 40 -10.87 -6.50 -8.07
N PHE A 41 -10.46 -6.76 -9.32
CA PHE A 41 -9.21 -7.47 -9.61
C PHE A 41 -7.98 -6.78 -9.00
N ILE A 42 -7.84 -5.46 -9.17
CA ILE A 42 -6.73 -4.69 -8.62
C ILE A 42 -6.77 -4.69 -7.08
N TYR A 43 -7.95 -4.44 -6.51
CA TYR A 43 -8.14 -4.41 -5.06
C TYR A 43 -7.76 -5.74 -4.43
N ASN A 44 -8.37 -6.85 -4.85
CA ASN A 44 -8.09 -8.16 -4.27
C ASN A 44 -6.61 -8.56 -4.45
N ARG A 45 -6.00 -8.21 -5.59
CA ARG A 45 -4.57 -8.47 -5.85
C ARG A 45 -3.66 -7.72 -4.89
N LEU A 46 -3.92 -6.43 -4.66
CA LEU A 46 -3.10 -5.58 -3.79
C LEU A 46 -3.37 -5.87 -2.31
N TYR A 47 -4.64 -5.97 -1.93
CA TYR A 47 -5.08 -6.29 -0.57
C TYR A 47 -4.47 -7.60 -0.09
N SER A 48 -4.67 -8.71 -0.82
CA SER A 48 -4.17 -10.04 -0.42
C SER A 48 -2.65 -10.12 -0.22
N ARG A 49 -1.87 -9.28 -0.93
CA ARG A 49 -0.40 -9.33 -0.93
C ARG A 49 0.25 -8.35 0.03
N TYR A 50 -0.32 -7.16 0.15
CA TYR A 50 0.33 -6.02 0.80
C TYR A 50 -0.38 -5.56 2.06
N ILE A 51 -1.65 -5.93 2.26
CA ILE A 51 -2.48 -5.47 3.38
C ILE A 51 -2.85 -6.67 4.26
N LYS A 52 -3.58 -7.64 3.70
CA LYS A 52 -4.09 -8.83 4.42
C LYS A 52 -3.06 -9.54 5.31
N PRO A 53 -1.77 -9.69 4.94
CA PRO A 53 -0.78 -10.31 5.83
C PRO A 53 -0.60 -9.61 7.17
N PHE A 54 -1.11 -8.39 7.33
CA PHE A 54 -1.00 -7.61 8.54
C PHE A 54 -2.28 -7.56 9.40
N GLU A 55 -3.38 -8.16 8.95
CA GLU A 55 -4.71 -8.09 9.59
C GLU A 55 -5.02 -9.27 10.52
N TYR A 56 -3.99 -10.03 10.94
CA TYR A 56 -4.20 -11.08 11.93
C TYR A 56 -4.67 -10.48 13.26
N ASP A 57 -5.82 -10.94 13.72
CA ASP A 57 -6.44 -10.48 14.96
C ASP A 57 -6.13 -11.43 16.13
N GLU A 58 -4.84 -11.69 16.31
CA GLU A 58 -4.36 -12.56 17.38
C GLU A 58 -3.53 -11.76 18.38
N ASP A 59 -3.70 -12.08 19.67
CA ASP A 59 -3.12 -11.34 20.77
C ASP A 59 -1.57 -11.42 20.77
N THR A 60 -1.06 -12.60 20.41
CA THR A 60 0.37 -12.86 20.18
C THR A 60 0.89 -12.07 18.98
N TYR A 61 0.14 -12.05 17.88
CA TYR A 61 0.48 -11.28 16.70
C TYR A 61 0.60 -9.78 17.03
N LYS A 62 -0.38 -9.19 17.72
CA LYS A 62 -0.33 -7.78 18.12
C LYS A 62 0.85 -7.50 19.05
N LYS A 63 1.11 -8.36 20.03
CA LYS A 63 2.14 -8.08 21.06
C LYS A 63 3.56 -8.32 20.55
N GLU A 64 3.80 -9.40 19.82
CA GLU A 64 5.14 -9.90 19.51
C GLU A 64 5.63 -9.48 18.12
N TYR A 65 4.73 -9.29 17.15
CA TYR A 65 5.12 -9.01 15.77
C TYR A 65 5.30 -7.50 15.57
N LYS A 66 6.53 -7.03 15.72
CA LYS A 66 6.93 -5.61 15.52
C LYS A 66 7.05 -5.23 14.05
N ASN A 67 6.00 -5.48 13.28
CA ASN A 67 6.00 -5.38 11.82
C ASN A 67 5.64 -3.98 11.27
N SER A 68 5.71 -2.92 12.08
CA SER A 68 5.38 -1.55 11.63
C SER A 68 6.24 -1.10 10.43
N PHE A 69 7.48 -1.55 10.35
CA PHE A 69 8.38 -1.27 9.22
C PHE A 69 7.92 -2.01 7.97
N SER A 70 7.50 -3.28 8.10
CA SER A 70 6.97 -4.09 7.00
C SER A 70 5.64 -3.53 6.49
N MET A 71 4.74 -3.12 7.39
CA MET A 71 3.49 -2.43 7.04
C MET A 71 3.78 -1.15 6.26
N MET A 72 4.68 -0.30 6.76
CA MET A 72 5.04 0.94 6.07
C MET A 72 5.76 0.70 4.74
N ALA A 73 6.58 -0.35 4.62
CA ALA A 73 7.20 -0.73 3.36
C ALA A 73 6.12 -1.09 2.32
N SER A 74 5.18 -1.97 2.68
CA SER A 74 4.05 -2.34 1.83
C SER A 74 3.22 -1.12 1.43
N PHE A 75 2.87 -0.27 2.40
CA PHE A 75 2.10 0.93 2.12
C PHE A 75 2.84 1.91 1.18
N CYS A 76 4.16 2.07 1.34
CA CYS A 76 4.97 2.89 0.44
C CYS A 76 4.94 2.38 -1.01
N LEU A 77 4.93 1.06 -1.20
CA LEU A 77 4.77 0.45 -2.54
C LEU A 77 3.37 0.73 -3.10
N LEU A 78 2.34 0.65 -2.26
CA LEU A 78 0.95 0.89 -2.66
C LEU A 78 0.68 2.35 -3.01
N ILE A 79 1.17 3.32 -2.24
CA ILE A 79 1.05 4.76 -2.58
C ILE A 79 1.55 5.01 -3.99
N GLU A 80 2.78 4.58 -4.27
CA GLU A 80 3.43 4.86 -5.54
C GLU A 80 2.69 4.18 -6.71
N THR A 81 2.22 2.95 -6.49
CA THR A 81 1.41 2.20 -7.46
C THR A 81 0.06 2.87 -7.73
N LEU A 82 -0.71 3.17 -6.69
CA LEU A 82 -2.05 3.73 -6.81
C LEU A 82 -2.03 5.14 -7.41
N GLN A 83 -1.10 5.99 -6.97
CA GLN A 83 -0.96 7.32 -7.55
C GLN A 83 -0.51 7.26 -9.02
N SER A 84 0.35 6.28 -9.38
CA SER A 84 0.74 6.07 -10.78
C SER A 84 -0.46 5.68 -11.65
N PHE A 85 -1.34 4.78 -11.16
CA PHE A 85 -2.58 4.44 -11.86
C PHE A 85 -3.49 5.66 -12.04
N LYS A 86 -3.68 6.44 -10.98
CA LYS A 86 -4.50 7.67 -11.03
C LYS A 86 -3.98 8.68 -12.05
N GLN A 87 -2.66 8.79 -12.18
CA GLN A 87 -1.99 9.75 -13.07
C GLN A 87 -1.66 9.20 -14.46
N GLY A 88 -1.95 7.92 -14.73
CA GLY A 88 -1.61 7.27 -16.00
C GLY A 88 -0.10 7.14 -16.24
N LEU A 89 0.69 7.03 -15.16
CA LEU A 89 2.15 6.93 -15.26
C LEU A 89 2.58 5.49 -15.55
N LYS A 90 3.41 5.30 -16.59
CA LYS A 90 4.03 4.00 -16.89
C LYS A 90 5.10 3.62 -15.87
N ASN A 91 5.83 4.60 -15.36
CA ASN A 91 6.80 4.47 -14.28
C ASN A 91 6.97 5.80 -13.56
N THR A 92 7.70 5.77 -12.44
CA THR A 92 7.91 6.91 -11.54
C THR A 92 9.37 7.35 -11.50
N ASN A 93 10.15 7.09 -12.55
CA ASN A 93 11.55 7.50 -12.63
C ASN A 93 11.64 9.02 -12.41
N ASN A 94 12.41 9.43 -11.40
CA ASN A 94 12.54 10.83 -10.95
C ASN A 94 11.21 11.50 -10.51
N GLN A 95 10.15 10.72 -10.29
CA GLN A 95 8.82 11.20 -9.91
C GLN A 95 8.29 10.60 -8.60
N SER A 96 8.95 9.60 -8.01
CA SER A 96 8.51 8.95 -6.77
C SER A 96 8.24 9.92 -5.62
N ARG A 97 9.07 10.96 -5.45
CA ARG A 97 8.78 12.01 -4.46
C ARG A 97 7.45 12.71 -4.74
N LYS A 98 7.20 13.05 -6.00
CA LYS A 98 6.01 13.78 -6.45
C LYS A 98 4.76 12.91 -6.34
N THR A 99 4.86 11.60 -6.56
CA THR A 99 3.72 10.68 -6.36
C THR A 99 3.31 10.64 -4.89
N PHE A 100 4.26 10.60 -3.95
CA PHE A 100 3.95 10.71 -2.51
C PHE A 100 3.34 12.07 -2.15
N GLU A 101 3.91 13.18 -2.63
CA GLU A 101 3.36 14.53 -2.40
C GLU A 101 1.91 14.63 -2.92
N ASN A 102 1.63 14.11 -4.11
CA ASN A 102 0.29 14.14 -4.70
C ASN A 102 -0.69 13.21 -3.98
N PHE A 103 -0.27 12.00 -3.60
CA PHE A 103 -1.14 11.05 -2.92
C PHE A 103 -1.74 11.64 -1.64
N PHE A 104 -0.91 12.22 -0.78
CA PHE A 104 -1.37 12.82 0.47
C PHE A 104 -2.06 14.17 0.29
N LYS A 105 -1.86 14.84 -0.85
CA LYS A 105 -2.62 16.03 -1.21
C LYS A 105 -4.04 15.67 -1.67
N ASP A 106 -4.17 14.54 -2.36
CA ASP A 106 -5.37 14.14 -3.08
C ASP A 106 -6.33 13.26 -2.27
N ASN A 107 -5.87 12.68 -1.15
CA ASN A 107 -6.66 11.74 -0.35
C ASN A 107 -7.02 12.34 1.00
N ASP A 108 -8.29 12.71 1.14
CA ASP A 108 -8.81 13.37 2.34
C ASP A 108 -8.86 12.46 3.57
N ILE A 109 -8.75 11.14 3.40
CA ILE A 109 -8.63 10.18 4.52
C ILE A 109 -7.34 10.45 5.32
N PHE A 110 -6.30 10.98 4.67
CA PHE A 110 -4.99 11.24 5.27
C PHE A 110 -4.76 12.74 5.55
N GLN A 111 -5.76 13.46 6.09
CA GLN A 111 -5.65 14.91 6.35
C GLN A 111 -4.37 15.29 7.11
N GLU A 112 -3.99 14.53 8.15
CA GLU A 112 -2.82 14.82 8.97
C GLU A 112 -1.49 14.69 8.20
N PHE A 113 -1.48 13.93 7.11
CA PHE A 113 -0.33 13.71 6.24
C PHE A 113 -0.27 14.71 5.09
N LYS A 114 -1.26 15.59 4.97
CA LYS A 114 -1.28 16.63 3.93
C LYS A 114 -0.01 17.46 4.00
N ASN A 115 0.62 17.66 2.86
CA ASN A 115 1.93 18.34 2.70
C ASN A 115 3.12 17.61 3.36
N GLN A 116 2.96 16.39 3.89
CA GLN A 116 4.03 15.62 4.49
C GLN A 116 4.66 14.60 3.54
N GLY A 117 4.11 14.42 2.33
CA GLY A 117 4.58 13.43 1.34
C GLY A 117 6.08 13.46 1.07
N LYS A 118 6.70 14.65 0.98
CA LYS A 118 8.16 14.80 0.85
C LYS A 118 8.92 14.16 2.02
N LYS A 119 8.47 14.39 3.26
CA LYS A 119 9.11 13.84 4.45
C LYS A 119 8.94 12.33 4.51
N ILE A 120 7.74 11.84 4.22
CA ILE A 120 7.44 10.40 4.21
C ILE A 120 8.31 9.70 3.16
N TYR A 121 8.43 10.28 1.97
CA TYR A 121 9.30 9.75 0.92
C TYR A 121 10.76 9.62 1.39
N TYR A 122 11.38 10.71 1.86
CA TYR A 122 12.81 10.67 2.20
C TYR A 122 13.10 9.96 3.53
N LYS A 123 12.27 10.17 4.55
CA LYS A 123 12.57 9.73 5.92
C LYS A 123 12.05 8.35 6.24
N ILE A 124 10.94 7.95 5.60
CA ILE A 124 10.29 6.66 5.84
C ILE A 124 10.56 5.72 4.68
N ARG A 125 10.06 6.03 3.47
CA ARG A 125 10.20 5.14 2.31
C ARG A 125 11.65 4.86 1.97
N CYS A 126 12.46 5.89 1.70
CA CYS A 126 13.86 5.70 1.33
C CYS A 126 14.71 5.15 2.48
N GLY A 127 14.39 5.52 3.72
CA GLY A 127 15.06 4.95 4.89
C GLY A 127 14.84 3.44 4.95
N ILE A 128 13.58 2.99 4.95
CA ILE A 128 13.24 1.58 5.07
C ILE A 128 13.82 0.80 3.89
N LEU A 129 13.69 1.33 2.66
CA LEU A 129 14.17 0.65 1.46
C LEU A 129 15.70 0.48 1.42
N HIS A 130 16.46 1.52 1.79
CA HIS A 130 17.91 1.51 1.61
C HIS A 130 18.69 1.12 2.86
N GLN A 131 18.08 1.26 4.04
CA GLN A 131 18.76 1.08 5.33
C GLN A 131 18.03 0.14 6.28
N GLY A 132 16.80 -0.29 5.96
CA GLY A 132 15.97 -1.06 6.89
C GLY A 132 15.51 -0.24 8.10
N GLU A 133 15.61 1.09 8.06
CA GLU A 133 15.27 1.98 9.17
C GLU A 133 14.60 3.29 8.76
N THR A 134 13.90 3.95 9.70
CA THR A 134 13.48 5.33 9.48
C THR A 134 14.59 6.31 9.84
N THR A 135 14.77 7.35 9.04
CA THR A 135 15.87 8.32 9.25
C THR A 135 15.39 9.62 9.88
N GLY A 136 16.29 10.39 10.51
CA GLY A 136 15.97 11.73 11.04
C GLY A 136 15.15 11.73 12.32
N GLY A 137 15.20 10.64 13.09
CA GLY A 137 14.51 10.47 14.37
C GLY A 137 13.02 10.21 14.25
N TRP A 138 12.57 9.69 13.10
CA TRP A 138 11.20 9.22 12.95
C TRP A 138 10.99 7.90 13.67
N ILE A 139 9.79 7.69 14.20
CA ILE A 139 9.39 6.48 14.90
C ILE A 139 8.12 5.94 14.26
N LEU A 140 8.12 4.64 13.96
CA LEU A 140 6.92 3.92 13.52
C LEU A 140 6.35 3.13 14.69
N ARG A 141 5.07 3.33 14.99
CA ARG A 141 4.36 2.60 16.04
C ARG A 141 3.10 1.92 15.50
N ARG A 142 2.52 1.07 16.35
CA ARG A 142 1.20 0.50 16.20
C ARG A 142 0.46 0.65 17.53
N ASN A 143 -0.86 0.76 17.48
CA ASN A 143 -1.74 0.72 18.63
C ASN A 143 -1.94 -0.74 19.05
N LEU A 144 -1.05 -1.24 19.91
CA LEU A 144 -1.10 -2.63 20.36
C LEU A 144 -2.20 -2.91 21.41
N LYS A 145 -3.00 -1.91 21.79
CA LYS A 145 -4.06 -2.02 22.78
C LYS A 145 -5.35 -1.40 22.27
N GLU A 146 -6.45 -2.15 22.35
CA GLU A 146 -7.79 -1.65 22.08
C GLU A 146 -8.07 -0.38 22.90
N GLY A 147 -8.65 0.62 22.24
CA GLY A 147 -9.02 1.89 22.87
C GLY A 147 -7.90 2.93 23.00
N LYS A 148 -6.66 2.63 22.57
CA LYS A 148 -5.57 3.63 22.48
C LYS A 148 -5.16 3.86 21.03
N ASN A 149 -5.95 4.64 20.31
CA ASN A 149 -5.57 5.14 18.99
C ASN A 149 -4.90 6.49 19.14
N GLU A 150 -3.58 6.47 19.34
CA GLU A 150 -2.84 7.72 19.29
C GLU A 150 -2.43 8.01 17.83
N PRO A 151 -2.97 9.09 17.23
CA PRO A 151 -2.73 9.34 15.82
C PRO A 151 -1.26 9.70 15.54
N SER A 152 -0.90 9.72 14.27
CA SER A 152 0.37 10.21 13.78
C SER A 152 0.63 11.62 14.28
N ASN A 153 1.89 11.92 14.59
CA ASN A 153 2.27 13.22 15.13
C ASN A 153 3.57 13.70 14.49
N PHE A 154 3.45 14.56 13.48
CA PHE A 154 4.57 15.09 12.72
C PHE A 154 5.48 16.01 13.54
N LYS A 155 4.97 16.63 14.61
CA LYS A 155 5.79 17.44 15.53
C LYS A 155 6.71 16.55 16.39
N LYS A 156 6.18 15.41 16.85
CA LYS A 156 6.92 14.38 17.60
C LYS A 156 7.67 13.39 16.70
N LYS A 157 7.54 13.50 15.38
CA LYS A 157 8.09 12.57 14.36
C LYS A 157 7.61 11.13 14.53
N ILE A 158 6.35 10.95 14.91
CA ILE A 158 5.73 9.63 15.09
C ILE A 158 4.75 9.41 13.95
N ILE A 159 4.78 8.22 13.35
CA ILE A 159 3.73 7.73 12.45
C ILE A 159 3.11 6.49 13.07
N ASN A 160 1.78 6.46 13.10
CA ASN A 160 1.02 5.28 13.45
C ASN A 160 0.79 4.45 12.18
N ALA A 161 1.36 3.25 12.13
CA ALA A 161 1.25 2.38 10.96
C ALA A 161 -0.18 1.85 10.77
N ASP A 162 -0.98 1.80 11.83
CA ASP A 162 -2.37 1.32 11.74
C ASP A 162 -3.30 2.32 11.03
N GLU A 163 -2.89 3.57 10.79
CA GLU A 163 -3.68 4.53 9.99
C GLU A 163 -3.71 4.21 8.50
N PHE A 164 -2.89 3.24 8.07
CA PHE A 164 -2.78 2.82 6.68
C PHE A 164 -3.47 1.48 6.38
N MET A 165 -4.10 0.89 7.41
CA MET A 165 -4.87 -0.35 7.37
C MET A 165 -6.35 0.00 7.55
#